data_AF-A0A086J2V6-F1
#
_entry.id   AF-A0A086J2V6-F1
#
_cell.length_a   1.000
_cell.length_b   1.000
_cell.length_c   1.000
_cell.angle_alpha   90.00
_cell.angle_beta   90.00
_cell.angle_gamma   90.00
#
_symmetry.space_group_name_H-M   'P 1'
#
loop_
_entity.id
_entity.type
_entity.pdbx_description
1 polymer ?
#
loop_
_entity_poly.entity_id
_entity_poly.type
_entity_poly.pdbx_seq_one_letter_code
_entity_poly.pdbx_strand_id
1 'polypeptide(L)'
;MHRKKELQTNIIMFCVGCILMCGCRISSALSLEEIDKIHTVRIPFGYASKAAINPKGPLCPLYPFYIDRARVLLLYYKETQARLQAEKNSKMYRAGKKDCNACLKKYIVCSGGVKGSVTDYLDRCSQVFLEVFRLKKDGTEVELNESSKFYKFLASSAMQEHKDIVIAAFFLLSEGVPVHLYMKKSASDRTEKVLLIKRKRSIKNKLCKVPMDLESGLLRYTKEVERVSGIFTDYNNIRQCICKKHLKEPKTFNSFTEEHFLRSPRFLIRMYIYKFYDNLENLTVFYSAVMHILSQRIMDKYSTRISEAQSACKKKNPELEIEDPFKILLGQAYKVKEKFDMEHKKVINEVKNQNNTANK
;
A
#
# COMPACT_ATOMS: atom_id res chain seq x y z
N MET A 1 9.44 -44.33 42.54
CA MET A 1 8.38 -43.33 42.22
C MET A 1 8.91 -41.97 41.79
N HIS A 2 10.01 -41.46 42.36
CA HIS A 2 10.50 -40.09 42.10
C HIS A 2 10.86 -39.81 40.63
N ARG A 3 11.59 -40.72 39.96
CA ARG A 3 12.00 -40.56 38.54
C ARG A 3 10.84 -40.55 37.54
N LYS A 4 9.70 -41.20 37.85
CA LYS A 4 8.52 -41.18 36.97
C LYS A 4 7.80 -39.83 37.02
N LYS A 5 7.76 -39.19 38.19
CA LYS A 5 7.17 -37.84 38.34
C LYS A 5 8.02 -36.80 37.61
N GLU A 6 9.34 -36.88 37.73
CA GLU A 6 10.28 -35.95 37.10
C GLU A 6 10.23 -36.04 35.56
N LEU A 7 10.11 -37.25 35.01
CA LEU A 7 9.93 -37.46 33.58
C LEU A 7 8.59 -36.91 33.06
N GLN A 8 7.51 -37.08 33.82
CA GLN A 8 6.20 -36.49 33.49
C GLN A 8 6.24 -34.96 33.52
N THR A 9 6.90 -34.36 34.51
CA THR A 9 7.03 -32.90 34.60
C THR A 9 7.84 -32.33 33.43
N ASN A 10 8.93 -33.00 33.03
CA ASN A 10 9.75 -32.56 31.90
C ASN A 10 9.02 -32.70 30.55
N ILE A 11 8.22 -33.76 30.37
CA ILE A 11 7.38 -33.92 29.17
C ILE A 11 6.30 -32.86 29.12
N ILE A 12 5.63 -32.55 30.24
CA ILE A 12 4.61 -31.50 30.30
C ILE A 12 5.23 -30.12 30.02
N MET A 13 6.39 -29.81 30.59
CA MET A 13 7.10 -28.56 30.33
C MET A 13 7.57 -28.43 28.88
N PHE A 14 8.01 -29.53 28.26
CA PHE A 14 8.34 -29.57 26.84
C PHE A 14 7.09 -29.37 25.97
N CYS A 15 5.97 -30.04 26.29
CA CYS A 15 4.71 -29.86 25.58
C CYS A 15 4.14 -28.43 25.72
N VAL A 16 4.19 -27.84 26.92
CA VAL A 16 3.79 -26.44 27.15
C VAL A 16 4.73 -25.48 26.43
N GLY A 17 6.04 -25.76 26.42
CA GLY A 17 7.02 -25.01 25.64
C GLY A 17 6.77 -25.09 24.13
N CYS A 18 6.43 -26.27 23.61
CA CYS A 18 6.03 -26.47 22.21
C CYS A 18 4.70 -25.79 21.90
N ILE A 19 3.71 -25.82 22.79
CA ILE A 19 2.41 -25.14 22.62
C ILE A 19 2.58 -23.62 22.66
N LEU A 20 3.47 -23.08 23.50
CA LEU A 20 3.81 -21.65 23.53
C LEU A 20 4.64 -21.24 22.31
N MET A 21 5.58 -22.08 21.85
CA MET A 21 6.36 -21.84 20.63
C MET A 21 5.51 -21.95 19.36
N CYS A 22 4.51 -22.85 19.33
CA CYS A 22 3.49 -22.89 18.30
C CYS A 22 2.53 -21.70 18.43
N GLY A 23 2.07 -21.38 19.64
CA GLY A 23 1.21 -20.22 19.94
C GLY A 23 1.81 -18.87 19.52
N CYS A 24 3.12 -18.71 19.65
CA CYS A 24 3.86 -17.50 19.31
C CYS A 24 4.27 -17.41 17.82
N ARG A 25 4.00 -18.42 16.97
CA ARG A 25 4.31 -18.38 15.53
C ARG A 25 3.25 -19.02 14.61
N ILE A 26 1.98 -19.03 14.99
CA ILE A 26 0.91 -19.55 14.11
C ILE A 26 0.56 -18.62 12.94
N SER A 27 0.98 -17.34 12.96
CA SER A 27 0.84 -16.45 11.81
C SER A 27 2.16 -15.73 11.53
N SER A 28 2.60 -15.70 10.28
CA SER A 28 3.73 -14.89 9.80
C SER A 28 3.40 -13.38 9.77
N ALA A 29 2.56 -12.94 10.68
CA ALA A 29 1.90 -11.64 10.65
C ALA A 29 2.15 -10.88 11.95
N LEU A 30 2.24 -9.55 11.83
CA LEU A 30 2.51 -8.63 12.93
C LEU A 30 1.59 -8.91 14.13
N SER A 31 2.19 -9.03 15.30
CA SER A 31 1.47 -9.12 16.57
C SER A 31 0.76 -7.80 16.89
N LEU A 32 -0.30 -7.85 17.71
CA LEU A 32 -1.00 -6.63 18.13
C LEU A 32 -0.07 -5.66 18.88
N GLU A 33 0.91 -6.19 19.61
CA GLU A 33 1.95 -5.40 20.29
C GLU A 33 2.86 -4.68 19.30
N GLU A 34 3.29 -5.34 18.22
CA GLU A 34 4.06 -4.70 17.15
C GLU A 34 3.21 -3.64 16.43
N ILE A 35 1.93 -3.91 16.20
CA ILE A 35 1.00 -2.93 15.60
C ILE A 35 0.87 -1.68 16.46
N ASP A 36 0.76 -1.83 17.78
CA ASP A 36 0.71 -0.70 18.70
C ASP A 36 2.02 0.11 18.68
N LYS A 37 3.17 -0.58 18.69
CA LYS A 37 4.50 0.04 18.60
C LYS A 37 4.68 0.90 17.35
N ILE A 38 4.09 0.53 16.19
CA ILE A 38 4.17 1.32 14.94
C ILE A 38 3.75 2.78 15.15
N HIS A 39 2.74 3.03 15.99
CA HIS A 39 2.21 4.37 16.19
C HIS A 39 3.16 5.28 16.96
N THR A 40 4.15 4.70 17.64
CA THR A 40 5.20 5.41 18.36
C THR A 40 6.45 5.69 17.49
N VAL A 41 6.61 4.94 16.38
CA VAL A 41 7.77 5.05 15.49
C VAL A 41 7.79 6.42 14.79
N ARG A 42 8.98 7.02 14.77
CA ARG A 42 9.24 8.32 14.15
C ARG A 42 10.01 8.13 12.85
N ILE A 43 9.33 8.35 11.73
CA ILE A 43 9.83 8.07 10.39
C ILE A 43 10.39 9.34 9.76
N PRO A 44 11.61 9.33 9.21
CA PRO A 44 12.16 10.48 8.51
C PRO A 44 11.22 10.98 7.40
N PHE A 45 10.96 12.28 7.37
CA PHE A 45 10.15 12.95 6.36
C PHE A 45 10.86 14.24 5.90
N GLY A 46 11.39 14.21 4.68
CA GLY A 46 12.25 15.29 4.17
C GLY A 46 13.59 15.35 4.92
N TYR A 47 14.21 16.54 4.95
CA TYR A 47 15.58 16.71 5.45
C TYR A 47 15.71 16.90 6.97
N ALA A 48 14.63 17.30 7.65
CA ALA A 48 14.72 17.68 9.07
C ALA A 48 13.50 17.29 9.93
N SER A 49 12.46 16.70 9.35
CA SER A 49 11.22 16.38 10.07
C SER A 49 11.07 14.87 10.26
N LYS A 50 10.37 14.47 11.32
CA LYS A 50 9.92 13.09 11.53
C LYS A 50 8.41 13.06 11.57
N ALA A 51 7.80 12.11 10.86
CA ALA A 51 6.37 11.86 10.85
C ALA A 51 6.04 10.65 11.74
N ALA A 52 4.87 10.67 12.38
CA ALA A 52 4.29 9.51 13.04
C ALA A 52 3.22 8.89 12.14
N ILE A 53 3.03 7.57 12.24
CA ILE A 53 1.97 6.87 11.50
C ILE A 53 0.63 7.10 12.17
N ASN A 54 -0.29 7.72 11.43
CA ASN A 54 -1.66 7.97 11.91
C ASN A 54 -2.39 6.64 12.13
N PRO A 55 -2.90 6.35 13.35
CA PRO A 55 -3.65 5.12 13.65
C PRO A 55 -4.97 4.99 12.90
N LYS A 56 -5.54 6.11 12.43
CA LYS A 56 -6.73 6.13 11.58
C LYS A 56 -6.38 6.21 10.09
N GLY A 57 -5.10 6.12 9.76
CA GLY A 57 -4.57 6.29 8.41
C GLY A 57 -4.44 4.97 7.64
N PRO A 58 -4.26 5.06 6.31
CA PRO A 58 -4.20 3.90 5.42
C PRO A 58 -2.95 3.02 5.59
N LEU A 59 -1.93 3.53 6.29
CA LEU A 59 -0.70 2.81 6.60
C LEU A 59 -0.82 1.95 7.87
N CYS A 60 -1.88 2.12 8.67
CA CYS A 60 -2.08 1.33 9.88
C CYS A 60 -2.43 -0.13 9.51
N PRO A 61 -1.67 -1.13 9.99
CA PRO A 61 -1.93 -2.54 9.67
C PRO A 61 -3.05 -3.16 10.50
N LEU A 62 -3.66 -2.40 11.44
CA LEU A 62 -4.74 -2.87 12.29
C LEU A 62 -5.96 -3.35 11.48
N TYR A 63 -6.25 -2.68 10.36
CA TYR A 63 -7.35 -3.07 9.49
C TYR A 63 -7.12 -4.44 8.82
N PRO A 64 -6.00 -4.67 8.10
CA PRO A 64 -5.62 -6.00 7.62
C PRO A 64 -5.59 -7.09 8.72
N PHE A 65 -5.10 -6.74 9.91
CA PHE A 65 -5.07 -7.64 11.06
C PHE A 65 -6.46 -8.16 11.41
N TYR A 66 -7.46 -7.28 11.52
CA TYR A 66 -8.83 -7.69 11.83
C TYR A 66 -9.49 -8.50 10.71
N ILE A 67 -9.27 -8.13 9.45
CA ILE A 67 -9.77 -8.90 8.29
C ILE A 67 -9.27 -10.34 8.33
N ASP A 68 -7.99 -10.52 8.64
CA ASP A 68 -7.34 -11.82 8.70
C ASP A 68 -7.84 -12.62 9.91
N ARG A 69 -7.87 -12.01 11.10
CA ARG A 69 -8.35 -12.64 12.35
C ARG A 69 -9.82 -13.02 12.31
N ALA A 70 -10.66 -12.20 11.68
CA ALA A 70 -12.08 -12.46 11.50
C ALA A 70 -12.38 -13.49 10.39
N ARG A 71 -11.35 -14.09 9.76
CA ARG A 71 -11.46 -15.03 8.64
C ARG A 71 -12.16 -14.48 7.40
N VAL A 72 -12.31 -13.16 7.29
CA VAL A 72 -12.93 -12.51 6.13
C VAL A 72 -12.05 -12.73 4.90
N LEU A 73 -10.73 -12.69 5.05
CA LEU A 73 -9.79 -13.02 3.98
C LEU A 73 -9.97 -14.46 3.46
N LEU A 74 -10.21 -15.42 4.36
CA LEU A 74 -10.42 -16.83 4.03
C LEU A 74 -11.72 -17.03 3.25
N LEU A 75 -12.82 -16.43 3.73
CA LEU A 75 -14.12 -16.48 3.05
C LEU A 75 -14.01 -15.86 1.66
N TYR A 76 -13.44 -14.65 1.57
CA TYR A 76 -13.24 -13.96 0.30
C TYR A 76 -12.39 -14.77 -0.69
N TYR A 77 -11.33 -15.45 -0.22
CA TYR A 77 -10.52 -16.31 -1.06
C TYR A 77 -11.35 -17.47 -1.64
N LYS A 78 -12.07 -18.21 -0.78
CA LYS A 78 -12.87 -19.36 -1.19
C LYS A 78 -13.96 -18.97 -2.18
N GLU A 79 -14.66 -17.87 -1.92
CA GLU A 79 -15.71 -17.35 -2.81
C GLU A 79 -15.14 -16.87 -4.14
N THR A 80 -14.01 -16.15 -4.12
CA THR A 80 -13.35 -15.68 -5.34
C THR A 80 -12.89 -16.85 -6.20
N GLN A 81 -12.33 -17.90 -5.59
CA GLN A 81 -11.93 -19.11 -6.28
C GLN A 81 -13.13 -19.83 -6.90
N ALA A 82 -14.20 -20.05 -6.13
CA ALA A 82 -15.42 -20.70 -6.60
C ALA A 82 -16.07 -19.92 -7.75
N ARG A 83 -16.17 -18.58 -7.63
CA ARG A 83 -16.71 -17.71 -8.66
C ARG A 83 -15.92 -17.79 -9.97
N LEU A 84 -14.60 -17.67 -9.91
CA LEU A 84 -13.76 -17.71 -11.11
C LEU A 84 -13.72 -19.10 -11.76
N GLN A 85 -13.84 -20.18 -10.98
CA GLN A 85 -14.03 -21.53 -11.51
C GLN A 85 -15.39 -21.68 -12.20
N ALA A 86 -16.47 -21.19 -11.57
CA ALA A 86 -17.80 -21.19 -12.17
C ALA A 86 -17.84 -20.38 -13.47
N GLU A 87 -17.20 -19.22 -13.54
CA GLU A 87 -17.09 -18.41 -14.77
C GLU A 87 -16.27 -19.09 -15.87
N LYS A 88 -15.21 -19.83 -15.53
CA LYS A 88 -14.47 -20.63 -16.51
C LYS A 88 -15.34 -21.75 -17.09
N ASN A 89 -16.12 -22.41 -16.23
CA ASN A 89 -17.05 -23.47 -16.64
C ASN A 89 -18.26 -22.90 -17.39
N SER A 90 -18.71 -21.69 -17.04
CA SER A 90 -19.84 -21.00 -17.67
C SER A 90 -19.46 -20.21 -18.92
N LYS A 91 -18.19 -20.19 -19.34
CA LYS A 91 -17.83 -19.74 -20.70
C LYS A 91 -18.41 -20.63 -21.81
N MET A 92 -19.13 -21.69 -21.43
CA MET A 92 -20.04 -22.47 -22.28
C MET A 92 -21.48 -21.90 -22.37
N TYR A 93 -21.88 -20.95 -21.51
CA TYR A 93 -23.19 -20.29 -21.50
C TYR A 93 -23.08 -18.83 -21.00
N ARG A 94 -22.95 -17.86 -21.91
CA ARG A 94 -23.13 -16.44 -21.56
C ARG A 94 -24.62 -16.09 -21.55
N ALA A 95 -25.20 -15.91 -20.38
CA ALA A 95 -26.40 -15.09 -20.22
C ALA A 95 -26.52 -14.55 -18.80
N GLY A 96 -26.50 -13.23 -18.67
CA GLY A 96 -27.20 -12.50 -17.61
C GLY A 96 -26.63 -12.55 -16.19
N LYS A 97 -25.69 -11.65 -15.86
CA LYS A 97 -25.70 -11.03 -14.53
C LYS A 97 -25.84 -9.52 -14.66
N LYS A 98 -26.99 -9.01 -14.21
CA LYS A 98 -27.27 -7.59 -14.01
C LYS A 98 -26.58 -7.16 -12.70
N ASP A 99 -25.37 -6.64 -12.80
CA ASP A 99 -24.79 -5.83 -11.72
C ASP A 99 -24.86 -4.34 -12.09
N CYS A 100 -25.37 -3.52 -11.17
CA CYS A 100 -25.44 -2.04 -11.13
C CYS A 100 -25.24 -1.30 -12.48
N ASN A 101 -26.25 -1.36 -13.35
CA ASN A 101 -26.18 -0.99 -14.77
C ASN A 101 -25.87 0.48 -15.14
N ALA A 102 -25.69 1.40 -14.19
CA ALA A 102 -25.47 2.83 -14.51
C ALA A 102 -23.99 3.25 -14.59
N CYS A 103 -23.07 2.63 -13.81
CA CYS A 103 -21.65 3.01 -13.79
C CYS A 103 -20.72 2.02 -14.53
N LEU A 104 -21.18 0.80 -14.81
CA LEU A 104 -20.33 -0.31 -15.28
C LEU A 104 -20.17 -0.38 -16.82
N LYS A 105 -20.95 0.40 -17.58
CA LYS A 105 -20.90 0.42 -19.06
C LYS A 105 -19.91 1.41 -19.68
N LYS A 106 -19.11 2.12 -18.87
CA LYS A 106 -18.04 2.96 -19.43
C LYS A 106 -16.87 2.08 -19.87
N TYR A 107 -16.71 1.95 -21.18
CA TYR A 107 -15.49 1.42 -21.79
C TYR A 107 -14.31 2.32 -21.44
N ILE A 108 -13.21 1.72 -20.99
CA ILE A 108 -11.99 2.42 -20.58
C ILE A 108 -10.82 1.89 -21.38
N VAL A 109 -9.94 2.80 -21.79
CA VAL A 109 -8.66 2.47 -22.38
C VAL A 109 -7.68 2.15 -21.25
N CYS A 110 -7.33 0.87 -21.09
CA CYS A 110 -6.28 0.43 -20.17
C CYS A 110 -4.89 0.67 -20.79
N SER A 111 -3.84 0.58 -19.97
CA SER A 111 -2.45 0.67 -20.46
C SER A 111 -2.23 -0.40 -21.55
N GLY A 112 -1.92 0.03 -22.78
CA GLY A 112 -1.80 -0.86 -23.95
C GLY A 112 -2.96 -0.82 -24.95
N GLY A 113 -3.92 0.11 -24.81
CA GLY A 113 -4.97 0.34 -25.80
C GLY A 113 -6.19 -0.59 -25.70
N VAL A 114 -6.23 -1.47 -24.70
CA VAL A 114 -7.32 -2.43 -24.50
C VAL A 114 -8.55 -1.72 -23.94
N LYS A 115 -9.68 -1.77 -24.66
CA LYS A 115 -10.99 -1.36 -24.17
C LYS A 115 -11.50 -2.40 -23.17
N GLY A 116 -11.71 -2.01 -21.91
CA GLY A 116 -12.28 -2.87 -20.86
C GLY A 116 -13.33 -2.14 -20.03
N SER A 117 -14.19 -2.88 -19.36
CA SER A 117 -15.17 -2.35 -18.40
C SER A 117 -14.56 -2.23 -16.99
N VAL A 118 -15.24 -1.47 -16.12
CA VAL A 118 -14.92 -1.45 -14.68
C VAL A 118 -14.99 -2.85 -14.07
N THR A 119 -15.95 -3.67 -14.52
CA THR A 119 -16.07 -5.07 -14.09
C THR A 119 -14.82 -5.87 -14.44
N ASP A 120 -14.32 -5.75 -15.67
CA ASP A 120 -13.12 -6.48 -16.13
C ASP A 120 -11.90 -6.11 -15.29
N TYR A 121 -11.77 -4.85 -14.89
CA TYR A 121 -10.70 -4.41 -13.99
C TYR A 121 -10.81 -5.02 -12.59
N LEU A 122 -12.01 -5.04 -12.00
CA LEU A 122 -12.24 -5.65 -10.68
C LEU A 122 -12.04 -7.18 -10.72
N ASP A 123 -12.35 -7.82 -11.85
CA ASP A 123 -12.03 -9.24 -12.06
C ASP A 123 -10.54 -9.49 -12.22
N ARG A 124 -9.81 -8.62 -12.93
CA ARG A 124 -8.34 -8.68 -12.94
C ARG A 124 -7.76 -8.52 -11.53
N CYS A 125 -8.30 -7.63 -10.70
CA CYS A 125 -7.89 -7.50 -9.29
C CYS A 125 -8.12 -8.81 -8.52
N SER A 126 -9.28 -9.45 -8.73
CA SER A 126 -9.63 -10.73 -8.09
C SER A 126 -8.74 -11.88 -8.55
N GLN A 127 -8.35 -11.90 -9.82
CA GLN A 127 -7.40 -12.88 -10.37
C GLN A 127 -6.01 -12.67 -9.77
N VAL A 128 -5.51 -11.43 -9.75
CA VAL A 128 -4.22 -11.10 -9.13
C VAL A 128 -4.23 -11.46 -7.64
N PHE A 129 -5.34 -11.26 -6.93
CA PHE A 129 -5.47 -11.70 -5.54
C PHE A 129 -5.19 -13.22 -5.38
N LEU A 130 -5.79 -14.07 -6.22
CA LEU A 130 -5.52 -15.52 -6.19
C LEU A 130 -4.12 -15.91 -6.73
N GLU A 131 -3.45 -15.03 -7.46
CA GLU A 131 -2.06 -15.25 -7.89
C GLU A 131 -1.08 -15.02 -6.74
N VAL A 132 -1.28 -13.93 -5.98
CA VAL A 132 -0.34 -13.49 -4.92
C VAL A 132 -0.64 -14.09 -3.55
N PHE A 133 -1.83 -14.64 -3.34
CA PHE A 133 -2.21 -15.36 -2.13
C PHE A 133 -2.53 -16.82 -2.43
N ARG A 134 -2.40 -17.69 -1.43
CA ARG A 134 -2.83 -19.09 -1.49
C ARG A 134 -3.45 -19.51 -0.16
N LEU A 135 -4.23 -20.59 -0.18
CA LEU A 135 -4.59 -21.29 1.05
C LEU A 135 -3.40 -22.09 1.57
N LYS A 136 -3.23 -22.10 2.90
CA LYS A 136 -2.37 -23.09 3.57
C LYS A 136 -2.83 -24.50 3.22
N LYS A 137 -1.94 -25.48 3.34
CA LYS A 137 -2.21 -26.89 3.02
C LYS A 137 -3.39 -27.47 3.80
N ASP A 138 -3.62 -26.99 5.02
CA ASP A 138 -4.73 -27.38 5.89
C ASP A 138 -6.05 -26.65 5.56
N GLY A 139 -6.03 -25.66 4.64
CA GLY A 139 -7.20 -24.88 4.23
C GLY A 139 -7.76 -23.94 5.30
N THR A 140 -7.02 -23.71 6.39
CA THR A 140 -7.50 -22.93 7.54
C THR A 140 -7.23 -21.43 7.41
N GLU A 141 -6.20 -21.05 6.66
CA GLU A 141 -5.76 -19.67 6.53
C GLU A 141 -5.28 -19.34 5.11
N VAL A 142 -5.28 -18.05 4.81
CA VAL A 142 -4.71 -17.49 3.58
C VAL A 142 -3.34 -16.89 3.89
N GLU A 143 -2.35 -17.28 3.10
CA GLU A 143 -0.97 -16.82 3.19
C GLU A 143 -0.48 -16.29 1.85
N LEU A 144 0.69 -15.66 1.84
CA LEU A 144 1.33 -15.29 0.58
C LEU A 144 1.66 -16.53 -0.23
N ASN A 145 1.43 -16.44 -1.54
CA ASN A 145 1.87 -17.47 -2.45
C ASN A 145 3.36 -17.29 -2.73
N GLU A 146 4.21 -17.87 -1.87
CA GLU A 146 5.67 -17.79 -2.02
C GLU A 146 6.19 -18.47 -3.31
N SER A 147 5.37 -19.34 -3.90
CA SER A 147 5.70 -19.97 -5.18
C SER A 147 5.43 -19.05 -6.39
N SER A 148 4.64 -17.98 -6.19
CA SER A 148 4.28 -17.01 -7.22
C SER A 148 5.50 -16.29 -7.77
N LYS A 149 5.45 -15.92 -9.04
CA LYS A 149 6.56 -15.21 -9.69
C LYS A 149 6.66 -13.79 -9.16
N PHE A 150 5.55 -13.18 -8.74
CA PHE A 150 5.55 -11.87 -8.12
C PHE A 150 6.22 -11.85 -6.75
N TYR A 151 5.92 -12.82 -5.87
CA TYR A 151 6.61 -12.93 -4.58
C TYR A 151 8.11 -13.14 -4.78
N LYS A 152 8.49 -14.10 -5.62
CA LYS A 152 9.91 -14.38 -5.92
C LYS A 152 10.63 -13.19 -6.52
N PHE A 153 9.94 -12.41 -7.35
CA PHE A 153 10.47 -11.15 -7.87
C PHE A 153 10.83 -10.20 -6.72
N LEU A 154 9.88 -9.90 -5.83
CA LEU A 154 10.12 -8.98 -4.70
C LEU A 154 11.12 -9.52 -3.66
N ALA A 155 11.16 -10.83 -3.45
CA ALA A 155 12.05 -11.49 -2.49
C ALA A 155 13.47 -11.76 -3.03
N SER A 156 13.72 -11.53 -4.32
CA SER A 156 15.03 -11.76 -4.93
C SER A 156 16.10 -10.83 -4.35
N SER A 157 17.36 -11.30 -4.33
CA SER A 157 18.51 -10.49 -3.89
C SER A 157 18.63 -9.17 -4.66
N ALA A 158 18.37 -9.21 -5.96
CA ALA A 158 18.41 -8.03 -6.83
C ALA A 158 17.28 -7.02 -6.56
N MET A 159 16.27 -7.38 -5.76
CA MET A 159 15.20 -6.48 -5.31
C MET A 159 15.37 -5.94 -3.89
N GLN A 160 16.41 -6.35 -3.15
CA GLN A 160 16.57 -5.96 -1.75
C GLN A 160 16.59 -4.43 -1.56
N GLU A 161 17.21 -3.69 -2.46
CA GLU A 161 17.30 -2.22 -2.40
C GLU A 161 16.05 -1.50 -2.98
N HIS A 162 15.13 -2.22 -3.61
CA HIS A 162 14.07 -1.63 -4.43
C HIS A 162 12.65 -2.09 -4.08
N LYS A 163 12.50 -3.23 -3.39
CA LYS A 163 11.21 -3.85 -3.05
C LYS A 163 10.29 -2.86 -2.32
N ASP A 164 10.83 -2.13 -1.34
CA ASP A 164 10.06 -1.20 -0.51
C ASP A 164 9.57 0.00 -1.32
N ILE A 165 10.40 0.50 -2.24
CA ILE A 165 10.03 1.61 -3.15
C ILE A 165 8.93 1.15 -4.13
N VAL A 166 9.03 -0.07 -4.65
CA VAL A 166 8.03 -0.64 -5.57
C VAL A 166 6.69 -0.85 -4.86
N ILE A 167 6.69 -1.48 -3.69
CA ILE A 167 5.47 -1.71 -2.89
C ILE A 167 4.89 -0.37 -2.44
N ALA A 168 5.71 0.60 -2.04
CA ALA A 168 5.26 1.96 -1.70
C ALA A 168 4.61 2.68 -2.89
N ALA A 169 5.14 2.50 -4.11
CA ALA A 169 4.52 3.04 -5.31
C ALA A 169 3.15 2.41 -5.57
N PHE A 170 3.01 1.09 -5.44
CA PHE A 170 1.72 0.40 -5.57
C PHE A 170 0.71 0.87 -4.52
N PHE A 171 1.14 1.00 -3.26
CA PHE A 171 0.33 1.53 -2.18
C PHE A 171 -0.19 2.93 -2.50
N LEU A 172 0.71 3.85 -2.85
CA LEU A 172 0.37 5.24 -3.17
C LEU A 172 -0.57 5.35 -4.37
N LEU A 173 -0.34 4.55 -5.42
CA LEU A 173 -1.23 4.45 -6.57
C LEU A 173 -2.64 4.02 -6.12
N SER A 174 -2.75 2.97 -5.31
CA SER A 174 -4.04 2.49 -4.79
C SER A 174 -4.76 3.54 -3.93
N GLU A 175 -4.02 4.39 -3.23
CA GLU A 175 -4.55 5.52 -2.46
C GLU A 175 -4.99 6.69 -3.34
N GLY A 176 -4.71 6.65 -4.64
CA GLY A 176 -5.02 7.70 -5.60
C GLY A 176 -3.96 8.81 -5.65
N VAL A 177 -2.83 8.62 -4.97
CA VAL A 177 -1.66 9.48 -5.10
C VAL A 177 -1.00 9.15 -6.44
N PRO A 178 -0.86 10.11 -7.38
CA PRO A 178 -0.24 9.80 -8.65
C PRO A 178 1.21 9.37 -8.39
N VAL A 179 1.70 8.35 -9.08
CA VAL A 179 3.13 7.96 -9.09
C VAL A 179 3.47 7.63 -10.54
N HIS A 180 4.63 8.11 -11.02
CA HIS A 180 5.08 7.89 -12.39
C HIS A 180 5.78 6.53 -12.46
N LEU A 181 4.99 5.47 -12.42
CA LEU A 181 5.42 4.09 -12.55
C LEU A 181 5.14 3.60 -13.97
N TYR A 182 6.17 3.13 -14.66
CA TYR A 182 6.03 2.58 -16.02
C TYR A 182 6.94 1.39 -16.21
N MET A 183 6.50 0.46 -17.04
CA MET A 183 7.35 -0.58 -17.57
C MET A 183 7.78 -0.21 -18.99
N LYS A 184 9.08 -0.28 -19.29
CA LYS A 184 9.62 0.02 -20.61
C LYS A 184 10.57 -1.07 -21.06
N LYS A 185 10.76 -1.23 -22.37
CA LYS A 185 11.91 -1.98 -22.88
C LYS A 185 13.20 -1.24 -22.51
N SER A 186 14.25 -2.00 -22.20
CA SER A 186 15.57 -1.43 -21.96
C SER A 186 16.06 -0.73 -23.23
N ALA A 187 16.89 0.30 -23.06
CA ALA A 187 17.49 1.00 -24.19
C ALA A 187 18.71 0.27 -24.75
N SER A 188 19.40 -0.51 -23.89
CA SER A 188 20.57 -1.30 -24.23
C SER A 188 20.22 -2.63 -24.89
N ASP A 189 19.07 -3.22 -24.53
CA ASP A 189 18.60 -4.48 -25.09
C ASP A 189 17.07 -4.42 -25.31
N ARG A 190 16.63 -4.76 -26.52
CA ARG A 190 15.20 -4.79 -26.90
C ARG A 190 14.45 -5.96 -26.30
N THR A 191 15.16 -6.96 -25.78
CA THR A 191 14.59 -8.10 -25.06
C THR A 191 14.26 -7.70 -23.63
N GLU A 192 15.20 -7.11 -22.89
CA GLU A 192 15.04 -6.66 -21.50
C GLU A 192 13.87 -5.68 -21.29
N LYS A 193 13.17 -5.83 -20.16
CA LYS A 193 12.21 -4.85 -19.66
C LYS A 193 12.72 -4.23 -18.36
N VAL A 194 12.26 -3.03 -18.05
CA VAL A 194 12.62 -2.33 -16.82
C VAL A 194 11.37 -1.76 -16.17
N LEU A 195 11.23 -1.95 -14.86
CA LEU A 195 10.28 -1.21 -14.06
C LEU A 195 10.93 0.09 -13.61
N LEU A 196 10.30 1.21 -13.98
CA LEU A 196 10.84 2.55 -13.74
C LEU A 196 9.87 3.34 -12.87
N ILE A 197 10.38 3.83 -11.75
CA ILE A 197 9.72 4.85 -10.94
C ILE A 197 10.49 6.15 -11.16
N LYS A 198 9.80 7.14 -11.73
CA LYS A 198 10.41 8.41 -12.11
C LYS A 198 9.94 9.56 -11.25
N ARG A 199 10.84 10.54 -11.11
CA ARG A 199 10.48 11.88 -10.67
C ARG A 199 9.77 12.61 -11.81
N LYS A 200 8.89 13.57 -11.50
CA LYS A 200 8.13 14.31 -12.54
C LYS A 200 9.05 15.13 -13.44
N ARG A 201 10.19 15.60 -12.90
CA ARG A 201 11.19 16.41 -13.62
C ARG A 201 12.20 15.53 -14.35
N SER A 202 12.01 15.39 -15.67
CA SER A 202 12.95 14.79 -16.64
C SER A 202 13.14 13.27 -16.58
N ILE A 203 13.30 12.67 -17.78
CA ILE A 203 13.68 11.26 -17.99
C ILE A 203 15.01 10.90 -17.29
N LYS A 204 15.84 11.90 -17.00
CA LYS A 204 17.15 11.76 -16.35
C LYS A 204 17.06 11.48 -14.84
N ASN A 205 16.02 11.95 -14.14
CA ASN A 205 15.92 11.78 -12.68
C ASN A 205 15.01 10.59 -12.32
N LYS A 206 15.63 9.42 -12.16
CA LYS A 206 14.96 8.18 -11.77
C LYS A 206 15.02 8.00 -10.25
N LEU A 207 13.90 7.61 -9.66
CA LEU A 207 13.84 7.24 -8.25
C LEU A 207 14.27 5.78 -8.06
N CYS A 208 13.81 4.92 -8.98
CA CYS A 208 14.14 3.50 -8.98
C CYS A 208 14.12 2.99 -10.42
N LYS A 209 15.11 2.17 -10.78
CA LYS A 209 15.18 1.42 -12.03
C LYS A 209 15.48 -0.03 -11.67
N VAL A 210 14.51 -0.90 -11.91
CA VAL A 210 14.66 -2.33 -11.73
C VAL A 210 14.79 -2.99 -13.10
N PRO A 211 15.93 -3.61 -13.44
CA PRO A 211 16.03 -4.46 -14.61
C PRO A 211 15.20 -5.73 -14.44
N MET A 212 14.52 -6.13 -15.51
CA MET A 212 13.78 -7.39 -15.62
C MET A 212 14.32 -8.10 -16.87
N ASP A 213 15.08 -9.16 -16.64
CA ASP A 213 15.68 -9.99 -17.69
C ASP A 213 14.61 -10.93 -18.27
N LEU A 214 14.60 -11.18 -19.57
CA LEU A 214 13.65 -12.12 -20.17
C LEU A 214 14.12 -13.57 -20.11
N GLU A 215 15.43 -13.82 -20.02
CA GLU A 215 16.01 -15.14 -20.28
C GLU A 215 16.97 -15.64 -19.19
N SER A 216 17.74 -14.78 -18.51
CA SER A 216 18.68 -15.25 -17.47
C SER A 216 18.03 -15.38 -16.08
N GLY A 217 18.32 -16.47 -15.38
CA GLY A 217 17.62 -16.93 -14.17
C GLY A 217 17.63 -16.01 -12.94
N LEU A 218 18.19 -14.79 -12.99
CA LEU A 218 18.31 -13.94 -11.79
C LEU A 218 17.12 -12.99 -11.55
N LEU A 219 16.37 -12.56 -12.57
CA LEU A 219 15.20 -11.68 -12.39
C LEU A 219 14.29 -11.75 -13.63
N ARG A 220 13.50 -12.81 -13.77
CA ARG A 220 12.64 -12.98 -14.94
C ARG A 220 11.55 -11.90 -14.99
N TYR A 221 11.47 -11.14 -16.09
CA TYR A 221 10.22 -10.54 -16.53
C TYR A 221 9.19 -11.65 -16.66
N THR A 222 8.12 -11.55 -15.88
CA THR A 222 7.02 -12.48 -15.99
C THR A 222 5.76 -11.72 -16.31
N LYS A 223 4.93 -12.31 -17.16
CA LYS A 223 3.57 -11.79 -17.43
C LYS A 223 2.79 -11.58 -16.14
N GLU A 224 3.10 -12.31 -15.07
CA GLU A 224 2.52 -12.14 -13.74
C GLU A 224 2.93 -10.81 -13.10
N VAL A 225 4.24 -10.49 -13.02
CA VAL A 225 4.72 -9.20 -12.49
C VAL A 225 4.15 -8.02 -13.28
N GLU A 226 4.03 -8.14 -14.60
CA GLU A 226 3.36 -7.15 -15.45
C GLU A 226 1.87 -7.00 -15.12
N ARG A 227 1.15 -8.12 -14.95
CA ARG A 227 -0.27 -8.08 -14.57
C ARG A 227 -0.47 -7.40 -13.22
N VAL A 228 0.30 -7.79 -12.20
CA VAL A 228 0.22 -7.21 -10.86
C VAL A 228 0.52 -5.71 -10.92
N SER A 229 1.62 -5.32 -11.57
CA SER A 229 1.98 -3.91 -11.74
C SER A 229 0.91 -3.13 -12.51
N GLY A 230 0.33 -3.78 -13.52
CA GLY A 230 -0.73 -3.26 -14.37
C GLY A 230 -1.99 -2.86 -13.60
N ILE A 231 -2.36 -3.60 -12.56
CA ILE A 231 -3.49 -3.24 -11.69
C ILE A 231 -3.32 -1.83 -11.12
N PHE A 232 -2.13 -1.52 -10.60
CA PHE A 232 -1.86 -0.25 -9.94
C PHE A 232 -1.64 0.89 -10.93
N THR A 233 -0.98 0.64 -12.06
CA THR A 233 -0.79 1.66 -13.10
C THR A 233 -2.10 2.03 -13.80
N ASP A 234 -2.97 1.05 -14.05
CA ASP A 234 -4.28 1.27 -14.66
C ASP A 234 -5.23 2.03 -13.71
N TYR A 235 -5.06 1.87 -12.39
CA TYR A 235 -5.96 2.43 -11.39
C TYR A 235 -6.17 3.94 -11.52
N ASN A 236 -5.13 4.71 -11.85
CA ASN A 236 -5.25 6.16 -12.03
C ASN A 236 -6.23 6.55 -13.14
N ASN A 237 -6.33 5.74 -14.18
CA ASN A 237 -7.23 5.99 -15.31
C ASN A 237 -8.66 5.55 -14.98
N ILE A 238 -8.82 4.42 -14.28
CA ILE A 238 -10.14 3.83 -14.03
C ILE A 238 -10.82 4.34 -12.76
N ARG A 239 -10.08 4.83 -11.76
CA ARG A 239 -10.65 5.20 -10.43
C ARG A 239 -11.82 6.18 -10.49
N GLN A 240 -11.88 7.04 -11.52
CA GLN A 240 -13.00 7.99 -11.70
C GLN A 240 -14.28 7.31 -12.18
N CYS A 241 -14.17 6.14 -12.80
CA CYS A 241 -15.28 5.33 -13.30
C CYS A 241 -15.75 4.29 -12.29
N ILE A 242 -14.91 3.92 -11.31
CA ILE A 242 -15.29 2.97 -10.26
C ILE A 242 -16.27 3.64 -9.29
N CYS A 243 -17.39 2.97 -8.99
CA CYS A 243 -18.35 3.46 -8.00
C CYS A 243 -17.65 3.64 -6.64
N LYS A 244 -17.95 4.73 -5.93
CA LYS A 244 -17.33 5.08 -4.64
C LYS A 244 -17.37 3.94 -3.62
N LYS A 245 -18.41 3.08 -3.66
CA LYS A 245 -18.55 1.90 -2.77
C LYS A 245 -17.47 0.83 -2.97
N HIS A 246 -16.92 0.68 -4.18
CA HIS A 246 -15.82 -0.24 -4.47
C HIS A 246 -14.43 0.36 -4.20
N LEU A 247 -14.36 1.66 -3.86
CA LEU A 247 -13.10 2.38 -3.64
C LEU A 247 -12.81 2.67 -2.18
N LYS A 248 -13.84 2.70 -1.35
CA LYS A 248 -13.74 3.11 0.05
C LYS A 248 -13.71 1.87 0.92
N GLU A 249 -12.86 1.92 1.93
CA GLU A 249 -12.96 1.00 3.04
C GLU A 249 -14.30 1.22 3.76
N PRO A 250 -14.89 0.14 4.27
CA PRO A 250 -16.14 0.22 4.99
C PRO A 250 -15.94 1.06 6.25
N LYS A 251 -16.86 2.01 6.46
CA LYS A 251 -16.90 2.85 7.68
C LYS A 251 -17.99 2.41 8.63
N THR A 252 -18.90 1.56 8.15
CA THR A 252 -20.03 1.02 8.90
C THR A 252 -20.08 -0.48 8.68
N PHE A 253 -20.67 -1.21 9.63
CA PHE A 253 -20.90 -2.64 9.51
C PHE A 253 -21.68 -3.00 8.24
N ASN A 254 -22.73 -2.24 7.90
CA ASN A 254 -23.50 -2.48 6.66
C ASN A 254 -22.62 -2.36 5.40
N SER A 255 -21.76 -1.33 5.32
CA SER A 255 -20.83 -1.21 4.19
C SER A 255 -19.77 -2.31 4.16
N PHE A 256 -19.46 -2.89 5.32
CA PHE A 256 -18.54 -4.02 5.44
C PHE A 256 -19.18 -5.29 4.86
N THR A 257 -20.44 -5.56 5.23
CA THR A 257 -21.20 -6.73 4.75
C THR A 257 -21.53 -6.68 3.26
N GLU A 258 -21.46 -5.51 2.62
CA GLU A 258 -21.60 -5.39 1.15
C GLU A 258 -20.37 -5.91 0.39
N GLU A 259 -19.22 -6.09 1.05
CA GLU A 259 -18.00 -6.74 0.54
C GLU A 259 -17.36 -6.11 -0.72
N HIS A 260 -17.95 -5.03 -1.23
CA HIS A 260 -17.56 -4.36 -2.46
C HIS A 260 -16.11 -3.88 -2.47
N PHE A 261 -15.54 -3.59 -1.29
CA PHE A 261 -14.17 -3.12 -1.12
C PHE A 261 -13.12 -4.23 -1.29
N LEU A 262 -13.49 -5.51 -1.11
CA LEU A 262 -12.57 -6.66 -1.16
C LEU A 262 -11.96 -6.85 -2.56
N ARG A 263 -12.65 -6.39 -3.61
CA ARG A 263 -12.19 -6.43 -5.00
C ARG A 263 -11.33 -5.23 -5.39
N SER A 264 -11.05 -4.32 -4.45
CA SER A 264 -10.32 -3.09 -4.73
C SER A 264 -8.80 -3.28 -4.72
N PRO A 265 -8.05 -2.49 -5.52
CA PRO A 265 -6.59 -2.46 -5.45
C PRO A 265 -6.05 -2.06 -4.08
N ARG A 266 -6.81 -1.23 -3.34
CA ARG A 266 -6.48 -0.82 -1.97
C ARG A 266 -6.47 -2.01 -1.02
N PHE A 267 -7.53 -2.81 -1.06
CA PHE A 267 -7.60 -4.03 -0.27
C PHE A 267 -6.45 -4.98 -0.62
N LEU A 268 -6.25 -5.23 -1.92
CA LEU A 268 -5.19 -6.11 -2.42
C LEU A 268 -3.80 -5.73 -1.88
N ILE A 269 -3.37 -4.47 -2.04
CA ILE A 269 -2.02 -4.07 -1.63
C ILE A 269 -1.87 -3.98 -0.12
N ARG A 270 -2.91 -3.57 0.62
CA ARG A 270 -2.84 -3.49 2.08
C ARG A 270 -2.74 -4.88 2.72
N MET A 271 -3.51 -5.85 2.23
CA MET A 271 -3.36 -7.25 2.66
C MET A 271 -2.01 -7.81 2.28
N TYR A 272 -1.48 -7.46 1.10
CA TYR A 272 -0.17 -7.91 0.67
C TYR A 272 0.93 -7.37 1.59
N ILE A 273 0.93 -6.06 1.88
CA ILE A 273 1.85 -5.42 2.83
C ILE A 273 1.79 -6.11 4.20
N TYR A 274 0.59 -6.29 4.74
CA TYR A 274 0.39 -6.93 6.05
C TYR A 274 0.96 -8.36 6.13
N LYS A 275 0.85 -9.14 5.05
CA LYS A 275 1.38 -10.51 5.02
C LYS A 275 2.86 -10.58 4.59
N PHE A 276 3.37 -9.57 3.88
CA PHE A 276 4.73 -9.54 3.34
C PHE A 276 5.75 -9.02 4.35
N TYR A 277 5.36 -8.04 5.16
CA TYR A 277 6.17 -7.50 6.23
C TYR A 277 5.77 -8.16 7.55
N ASP A 278 6.62 -9.07 8.01
CA ASP A 278 6.38 -9.93 9.18
C ASP A 278 6.88 -9.34 10.50
N ASN A 279 7.58 -8.19 10.45
CA ASN A 279 8.12 -7.53 11.63
C ASN A 279 8.16 -6.00 11.48
N LEU A 280 8.28 -5.33 12.63
CA LEU A 280 8.28 -3.87 12.75
C LEU A 280 9.41 -3.18 11.97
N GLU A 281 10.60 -3.77 11.93
CA GLU A 281 11.78 -3.19 11.29
C GLU A 281 11.58 -3.10 9.78
N ASN A 282 11.27 -4.22 9.14
CA ASN A 282 11.02 -4.28 7.70
C ASN A 282 9.84 -3.37 7.30
N LEU A 283 8.78 -3.33 8.10
CA LEU A 283 7.64 -2.44 7.86
C LEU A 283 8.01 -0.95 7.97
N THR A 284 8.93 -0.60 8.87
CA THR A 284 9.43 0.77 9.03
C THR A 284 10.26 1.21 7.82
N VAL A 285 11.02 0.29 7.20
CA VAL A 285 11.71 0.55 5.93
C VAL A 285 10.71 0.85 4.82
N PHE A 286 9.65 0.05 4.72
CA PHE A 286 8.54 0.31 3.79
C PHE A 286 7.91 1.69 3.99
N TYR A 287 7.58 2.07 5.22
CA TYR A 287 7.02 3.38 5.51
C TYR A 287 7.97 4.53 5.17
N SER A 288 9.27 4.33 5.39
CA SER A 288 10.31 5.29 4.98
C SER A 288 10.31 5.48 3.46
N ALA A 289 10.12 4.40 2.69
CA ALA A 289 9.98 4.49 1.24
C ALA A 289 8.71 5.26 0.82
N VAL A 290 7.57 5.05 1.50
CA VAL A 290 6.34 5.83 1.27
C VAL A 290 6.57 7.32 1.52
N MET A 291 7.15 7.66 2.67
CA MET A 291 7.46 9.04 3.04
C MET A 291 8.46 9.69 2.10
N HIS A 292 9.45 8.92 1.63
CA HIS A 292 10.41 9.37 0.63
C HIS A 292 9.71 9.75 -0.68
N ILE A 293 8.86 8.88 -1.24
CA ILE A 293 8.11 9.20 -2.48
C ILE A 293 7.21 10.42 -2.29
N LEU A 294 6.50 10.51 -1.15
CA LEU A 294 5.62 11.64 -0.85
C LEU A 294 6.38 12.96 -0.72
N SER A 295 7.48 12.98 0.02
CA SER A 295 8.31 14.17 0.19
C SER A 295 8.85 14.67 -1.15
N GLN A 296 9.34 13.77 -2.02
CA GLN A 296 9.79 14.13 -3.36
C GLN A 296 8.68 14.73 -4.22
N ARG A 297 7.45 14.20 -4.13
CA ARG A 297 6.29 14.76 -4.84
C ARG A 297 5.90 16.14 -4.34
N ILE A 298 5.93 16.34 -3.03
CA ILE A 298 5.64 17.63 -2.40
C ILE A 298 6.66 18.66 -2.86
N MET A 299 7.95 18.33 -2.74
CA MET A 299 9.06 19.15 -3.24
C MET A 299 8.89 19.47 -4.73
N ASP A 300 8.52 18.48 -5.53
CA ASP A 300 8.30 18.70 -6.96
C ASP A 300 7.21 19.73 -7.24
N LYS A 301 6.07 19.59 -6.57
CA LYS A 301 4.93 20.50 -6.71
C LYS A 301 5.30 21.92 -6.29
N TYR A 302 6.05 22.08 -5.20
CA TYR A 302 6.48 23.39 -4.72
C TYR A 302 7.47 24.05 -5.67
N SER A 303 8.54 23.34 -6.07
CA SER A 303 9.49 23.91 -7.03
C SER A 303 8.80 24.29 -8.35
N THR A 304 7.72 23.62 -8.76
CA THR A 304 6.99 23.97 -10.01
C THR A 304 6.26 25.29 -9.82
N ARG A 305 5.52 25.44 -8.71
CA ARG A 305 4.84 26.69 -8.38
C ARG A 305 5.81 27.85 -8.21
N ILE A 306 7.00 27.61 -7.64
CA ILE A 306 8.04 28.63 -7.51
C ILE A 306 8.55 29.06 -8.89
N SER A 307 8.87 28.14 -9.79
CA SER A 307 9.28 28.49 -11.16
C SER A 307 8.18 29.22 -11.94
N GLU A 308 6.92 28.82 -11.78
CA GLU A 308 5.75 29.50 -12.37
C GLU A 308 5.58 30.93 -11.80
N ALA A 309 5.71 31.09 -10.49
CA ALA A 309 5.65 32.40 -9.83
C ALA A 309 6.82 33.29 -10.23
N GLN A 310 8.04 32.75 -10.30
CA GLN A 310 9.24 33.47 -10.74
C GLN A 310 9.14 33.92 -12.21
N SER A 311 8.63 33.08 -13.10
CA SER A 311 8.41 33.45 -14.50
C SER A 311 7.29 34.47 -14.66
N ALA A 312 6.26 34.45 -13.81
CA ALA A 312 5.23 35.49 -13.76
C ALA A 312 5.75 36.82 -13.17
N CYS A 313 6.60 36.78 -12.15
CA CYS A 313 7.23 37.95 -11.53
C CYS A 313 8.26 38.61 -12.45
N LYS A 314 9.15 37.84 -13.09
CA LYS A 314 10.12 38.37 -14.07
C LYS A 314 9.46 39.00 -15.28
N LYS A 315 8.25 38.56 -15.67
CA LYS A 315 7.44 39.23 -16.70
C LYS A 315 6.88 40.58 -16.25
N LYS A 316 6.73 40.82 -14.95
CA LYS A 316 6.17 42.06 -14.38
C LYS A 316 7.23 43.04 -13.87
N ASN A 317 8.40 42.54 -13.43
CA ASN A 317 9.52 43.38 -13.00
C ASN A 317 10.85 42.63 -13.20
N PRO A 318 11.68 42.98 -14.20
CA PRO A 318 12.90 42.24 -14.54
C PRO A 318 14.03 42.34 -13.50
N GLU A 319 14.02 43.37 -12.66
CA GLU A 319 15.13 43.73 -11.75
C GLU A 319 15.00 43.16 -10.32
N LEU A 320 13.96 42.35 -10.05
CA LEU A 320 13.74 41.81 -8.70
C LEU A 320 14.65 40.60 -8.41
N GLU A 321 15.68 40.76 -7.59
CA GLU A 321 16.39 39.64 -6.95
C GLU A 321 15.50 39.02 -5.86
N ILE A 322 15.24 37.72 -5.97
CA ILE A 322 14.38 36.98 -5.04
C ILE A 322 15.29 36.10 -4.17
N GLU A 323 15.26 36.34 -2.86
CA GLU A 323 15.91 35.51 -1.83
C GLU A 323 15.54 34.02 -1.95
N ASP A 324 16.42 33.15 -1.43
CA ASP A 324 16.27 31.69 -1.44
C ASP A 324 14.84 31.27 -1.00
N PRO A 325 14.03 30.76 -1.94
CA PRO A 325 12.66 30.36 -1.67
C PRO A 325 12.53 29.32 -0.55
N PHE A 326 13.59 28.55 -0.27
CA PHE A 326 13.61 27.56 0.80
C PHE A 326 13.67 28.21 2.19
N LYS A 327 14.41 29.30 2.35
CA LYS A 327 14.45 30.10 3.60
C LYS A 327 13.10 30.75 3.89
N ILE A 328 12.45 31.31 2.88
CA ILE A 328 11.12 31.92 3.02
C ILE A 328 10.09 30.88 3.46
N LEU A 329 10.13 29.68 2.90
CA LEU A 329 9.13 28.63 3.12
C LEU A 329 9.31 27.91 4.47
N LEU A 330 10.55 27.65 4.89
CA LEU A 330 10.84 27.22 6.26
C LEU A 330 10.36 28.28 7.25
N GLY A 331 10.69 29.56 7.02
CA GLY A 331 10.21 30.66 7.86
C GLY A 331 8.68 30.72 7.97
N GLN A 332 7.95 30.50 6.87
CA GLN A 332 6.48 30.47 6.88
C GLN A 332 5.91 29.23 7.60
N ALA A 333 6.49 28.04 7.38
CA ALA A 333 6.05 26.81 8.05
C ALA A 333 6.30 26.86 9.57
N TYR A 334 7.43 27.43 10.01
CA TYR A 334 7.72 27.67 11.43
C TYR A 334 6.73 28.68 12.04
N LYS A 335 6.40 29.77 11.34
CA LYS A 335 5.38 30.74 11.79
C LYS A 335 3.98 30.12 11.95
N VAL A 336 3.60 29.20 11.05
CA VAL A 336 2.31 28.49 11.16
C VAL A 336 2.31 27.54 12.36
N LYS A 337 3.43 26.86 12.64
CA LYS A 337 3.57 26.00 13.82
C LYS A 337 3.49 26.81 15.12
N GLU A 338 4.19 27.94 15.22
CA GLU A 338 4.13 28.82 16.40
C GLU A 338 2.72 29.36 16.64
N LYS A 339 2.01 29.75 15.57
CA LYS A 339 0.62 30.20 15.68
C LYS A 339 -0.32 29.10 16.16
N PHE A 340 -0.16 27.87 15.65
CA PHE A 340 -0.91 26.71 16.11
C PHE A 340 -0.63 26.37 17.58
N ASP A 341 0.65 26.37 17.99
CA ASP A 341 1.05 26.09 19.37
C ASP A 341 0.54 27.15 20.36
N MET A 342 0.48 28.43 19.95
CA MET A 342 -0.12 29.51 20.73
C MET A 342 -1.63 29.35 20.89
N GLU A 343 -2.38 29.09 19.82
CA GLU A 343 -3.83 28.88 19.91
C GLU A 343 -4.16 27.62 20.73
N HIS A 344 -3.40 26.54 20.57
CA HIS A 344 -3.59 25.32 21.35
C HIS A 344 -3.36 25.55 22.85
N LYS A 345 -2.32 26.33 23.23
CA LYS A 345 -2.12 26.73 24.64
C LYS A 345 -3.24 27.61 25.18
N LYS A 346 -3.78 28.52 24.37
CA LYS A 346 -4.91 29.38 24.75
C LYS A 346 -6.14 28.54 25.06
N VAL A 347 -6.49 27.60 24.18
CA VAL A 347 -7.61 26.67 24.36
C VAL A 347 -7.44 25.82 25.62
N ILE A 348 -6.24 25.29 25.88
CA ILE A 348 -5.97 24.51 27.12
C ILE A 348 -6.20 25.37 28.37
N ASN A 349 -5.77 26.62 28.36
CA ASN A 349 -5.92 27.51 29.51
C ASN A 349 -7.38 27.94 29.73
N GLU A 350 -8.14 28.17 28.66
CA GLU A 350 -9.58 28.45 28.73
C GLU A 350 -10.35 27.27 29.33
N VAL A 351 -10.04 26.04 28.91
CA VAL A 351 -10.65 24.82 29.46
C VAL A 351 -10.30 24.63 30.93
N LYS A 352 -9.04 24.88 31.34
CA LYS A 352 -8.64 24.81 32.76
C LYS A 352 -9.35 25.85 33.62
N ASN A 353 -9.53 27.07 33.10
CA ASN A 353 -10.22 28.13 33.82
C ASN A 353 -11.72 27.86 33.95
N GLN A 354 -12.36 27.30 32.92
CA GLN A 354 -13.77 26.88 33.00
C GLN A 354 -13.97 25.76 34.04
N ASN A 355 -13.08 24.78 34.11
CA ASN A 355 -13.15 23.70 35.10
C ASN A 355 -12.91 24.18 36.54
N ASN A 356 -12.08 25.20 36.73
CA ASN A 356 -11.86 25.81 38.04
C ASN A 356 -13.03 26.72 38.49
N THR A 357 -13.83 27.22 37.54
CA THR A 357 -15.01 28.04 37.83
C THR A 357 -16.25 27.19 38.08
N ALA A 358 -16.31 25.96 37.56
CA ALA A 358 -17.38 24.99 37.82
C ALA A 358 -17.21 24.21 39.15
N ASN A 359 -16.03 24.28 39.78
CA ASN A 359 -15.73 23.65 41.07
C ASN A 359 -15.68 24.67 42.24
N LYS A 360 -16.14 25.89 42.01
CA LYS A 360 -16.52 26.87 43.04
C LYS A 360 -18.03 27.03 43.00
#